data_AF-A0A524HF70-F1
#
_entry.id   AF-A0A524HF70-F1
#
_cell.length_a   1.000
_cell.length_b   1.000
_cell.length_c   1.000
_cell.angle_alpha   90.00
_cell.angle_beta   90.00
_cell.angle_gamma   90.00
#
_symmetry.space_group_name_H-M   'P 1'
#
loop_
_entity.id
_entity.type
_entity.pdbx_description
1 polymer ?
#
loop_
_entity_poly.entity_id
_entity_poly.type
_entity_poly.pdbx_seq_one_letter_code
_entity_poly.pdbx_strand_id
1 'polypeptide(L)'
;MMDQQEKDHYIFPQVDWELEKFEHEGFVLDIGGGGEGVIGQLLDKDVVAIDFRKEELLEAADGPLKIIMDARELKFLDDSFQTASAFFSLMYIKKREDQHKVFD
;
A
#
# COMPACT_ATOMS: atom_id res chain seq x y z
N MET A 1 47.69 8.36 -13.98
CA MET A 1 46.64 7.34 -13.83
C MET A 1 45.83 7.68 -12.59
N MET A 2 44.64 8.23 -12.80
CA MET A 2 43.51 8.14 -11.88
C MET A 2 42.29 8.00 -12.79
N ASP A 3 41.47 7.02 -12.46
CA ASP A 3 40.59 6.30 -13.38
C ASP A 3 39.43 7.17 -13.88
N GLN A 4 39.09 6.98 -15.14
CA GLN A 4 38.10 7.77 -15.86
C GLN A 4 36.84 6.91 -16.03
N GLN A 5 36.20 6.54 -14.91
CA GLN A 5 34.92 5.81 -14.88
C GLN A 5 34.11 6.21 -13.65
N GLU A 6 33.28 7.26 -13.77
CA GLU A 6 32.09 7.49 -12.93
C GLU A 6 31.35 8.75 -13.42
N LYS A 7 30.59 8.64 -14.51
CA LYS A 7 29.61 9.67 -14.90
C LYS A 7 28.46 9.02 -15.63
N ASP A 8 27.40 8.66 -14.90
CA ASP A 8 26.05 8.44 -15.46
C ASP A 8 24.96 8.61 -14.38
N HIS A 9 25.12 9.58 -13.46
CA HIS A 9 24.00 9.99 -12.59
C HIS A 9 23.68 11.47 -12.82
N TYR A 10 22.41 11.74 -13.07
CA TYR A 10 21.87 13.08 -13.16
C TYR A 10 21.39 13.49 -11.77
N ILE A 11 21.95 14.57 -11.23
CA ILE A 11 21.50 15.16 -9.97
C ILE A 11 20.41 16.18 -10.32
N PHE A 12 19.21 15.95 -9.81
CA PHE A 12 18.09 16.88 -9.90
C PHE A 12 18.00 17.70 -8.61
N PRO A 13 17.55 18.97 -8.67
CA PRO A 13 17.22 19.72 -7.47
C PRO A 13 16.08 19.03 -6.71
N GLN A 14 16.11 19.09 -5.38
CA GLN A 14 14.98 18.66 -4.56
C GLN A 14 13.77 19.55 -4.88
N VAL A 15 12.62 18.92 -5.04
CA VAL A 15 11.33 19.58 -5.24
C VAL A 15 10.43 19.20 -4.08
N ASP A 16 9.86 20.19 -3.41
CA ASP A 16 8.82 19.96 -2.42
C ASP A 16 7.46 20.05 -3.13
N TRP A 17 6.58 19.10 -2.82
CA TRP A 17 5.26 19.02 -3.43
C TRP A 17 4.23 18.75 -2.33
N GLU A 18 3.18 19.56 -2.29
CA GLU A 18 2.02 19.33 -1.43
C GLU A 18 1.03 18.47 -2.21
N LEU A 19 0.75 17.26 -1.69
CA LEU A 19 -0.34 16.47 -2.23
C LEU A 19 -1.66 17.09 -1.79
N GLU A 20 -2.52 17.40 -2.75
CA GLU A 20 -3.91 17.73 -2.43
C GLU A 20 -4.57 16.54 -1.72
N LYS A 21 -5.49 16.86 -0.80
CA LYS A 21 -6.17 15.85 0.00
C LYS A 21 -6.96 14.92 -0.94
N PHE A 22 -6.66 13.63 -0.89
CA PHE A 22 -7.40 12.64 -1.67
C PHE A 22 -8.84 12.57 -1.15
N GLU A 23 -9.81 12.89 -2.01
CA GLU A 23 -11.22 12.79 -1.66
C GLU A 23 -11.65 11.31 -1.70
N HIS A 24 -12.21 10.84 -0.58
CA HIS A 24 -12.81 9.51 -0.47
C HIS A 24 -14.05 9.56 0.42
N GLU A 25 -14.94 8.60 0.23
CA GLU A 25 -16.09 8.38 1.11
C GLU A 25 -15.80 7.19 2.02
N GLY A 26 -16.12 7.34 3.31
CA GLY A 26 -15.90 6.27 4.29
C GLY A 26 -14.43 5.89 4.49
N PHE A 27 -14.19 4.67 4.95
CA PHE A 27 -12.84 4.13 5.10
C PHE A 27 -12.29 3.65 3.75
N VAL A 28 -10.97 3.71 3.60
CA VAL A 28 -10.24 3.10 2.47
C VAL A 28 -9.67 1.75 2.89
N LEU A 29 -9.95 0.70 2.12
CA LEU A 29 -9.33 -0.61 2.32
C LEU A 29 -7.98 -0.66 1.59
N ASP A 30 -6.88 -0.84 2.33
CA ASP A 30 -5.54 -0.99 1.74
C ASP A 30 -5.08 -2.45 1.80
N ILE A 31 -5.12 -3.12 0.64
CA ILE A 31 -4.73 -4.52 0.47
C ILE A 31 -3.21 -4.62 0.38
N GLY A 32 -2.60 -5.39 1.28
CA GLY A 32 -1.14 -5.44 1.41
C GLY A 32 -0.58 -4.14 1.98
N GLY A 33 -1.33 -3.46 2.86
CA GLY A 33 -0.95 -2.17 3.44
C GLY A 33 0.15 -2.24 4.50
N GLY A 34 0.92 -3.33 4.53
CA GLY A 34 2.11 -3.47 5.37
C GLY A 34 3.35 -2.76 4.83
N GLY A 35 4.51 -2.99 5.44
CA GLY A 35 5.79 -2.40 5.03
C GLY A 35 5.82 -0.90 5.33
N GLU A 36 6.18 -0.05 4.37
CA GLU A 36 6.13 1.41 4.56
C GLU A 36 4.69 1.94 4.63
N GLY A 37 3.70 1.24 4.06
CA GLY A 37 2.28 1.60 4.18
C GLY A 37 1.93 2.99 3.62
N VAL A 38 2.24 3.25 2.34
CA VAL A 38 2.07 4.58 1.70
C VAL A 38 0.66 5.15 1.86
N ILE A 39 -0.37 4.34 1.65
CA ILE A 39 -1.77 4.80 1.77
C ILE A 39 -2.10 5.17 3.21
N GLY A 40 -1.59 4.38 4.17
CA GLY A 40 -1.70 4.68 5.59
C GLY A 40 -1.01 5.99 5.99
N GLN A 41 0.13 6.32 5.39
CA GLN A 41 0.79 7.61 5.62
C GLN A 41 0.00 8.80 5.06
N LEU A 42 -0.69 8.61 3.93
CA LEU A 42 -1.44 9.66 3.26
C LEU A 42 -2.81 9.94 3.90
N LEU A 43 -3.49 8.89 4.35
CA LEU A 43 -4.89 8.95 4.81
C LEU A 43 -5.06 8.62 6.30
N ASP A 44 -3.98 8.28 7.01
CA ASP A 44 -3.94 8.11 8.46
C ASP A 44 -5.04 7.17 8.96
N LYS A 45 -5.86 7.63 9.92
CA LYS A 45 -6.96 6.88 10.55
C LYS A 45 -8.12 6.52 9.63
N ASP A 46 -8.17 7.07 8.42
CA ASP A 46 -9.22 6.78 7.45
C ASP A 46 -8.92 5.49 6.63
N VAL A 47 -7.84 4.77 6.97
CA VAL A 47 -7.43 3.52 6.31
C VAL A 47 -7.66 2.30 7.19
N VAL A 48 -8.17 1.25 6.58
CA VAL A 48 -8.11 -0.13 7.09
C VAL A 48 -7.07 -0.89 6.27
N ALA A 49 -5.89 -1.10 6.84
CA ALA A 49 -4.79 -1.80 6.20
C ALA A 49 -4.84 -3.30 6.52
N ILE A 50 -4.79 -4.14 5.49
CA ILE A 50 -4.71 -5.59 5.65
C ILE A 50 -3.41 -6.15 5.08
N ASP A 51 -2.85 -7.14 5.77
CA ASP A 51 -1.80 -8.02 5.24
C ASP A 51 -1.93 -9.39 5.91
N PHE A 52 -1.53 -10.45 5.23
CA PHE A 52 -1.54 -11.80 5.83
C PHE A 52 -0.34 -12.00 6.78
N ARG A 53 0.70 -11.18 6.64
CA ARG A 53 1.92 -11.20 7.46
C ARG A 53 1.84 -10.13 8.53
N LYS A 54 1.83 -10.57 9.78
CA LYS A 54 1.80 -9.67 10.94
C LYS A 54 2.99 -8.72 10.95
N GLU A 55 4.16 -9.20 10.54
CA GLU A 55 5.40 -8.44 10.59
C GLU A 55 5.32 -7.21 9.66
N GLU A 56 4.73 -7.36 8.48
CA GLU A 56 4.53 -6.25 7.54
C GLU A 56 3.64 -5.16 8.13
N LEU A 57 2.56 -5.53 8.84
CA LEU A 57 1.68 -4.54 9.50
C LEU A 57 2.34 -3.84 10.69
N LEU A 58 3.29 -4.49 11.36
CA LEU A 58 4.06 -3.86 12.44
C LEU A 58 5.04 -2.81 11.92
N GLU A 59 5.51 -2.96 10.68
CA GLU A 59 6.39 -1.99 10.01
C GLU A 59 5.61 -0.78 9.44
N ALA A 60 4.32 -0.97 9.13
CA ALA A 60 3.45 0.09 8.62
C ALA A 60 3.33 1.30 9.57
N ALA A 61 3.07 2.47 9.00
CA ALA A 61 2.87 3.70 9.75
C ALA A 61 1.79 3.59 10.84
N ASP A 62 1.90 4.43 11.88
CA ASP A 62 0.81 4.64 12.83
C ASP A 62 -0.37 5.34 12.14
N GLY A 63 -1.58 5.18 12.69
CA GLY A 63 -2.80 5.79 12.14
C GLY A 63 -3.83 4.76 11.67
N PRO A 64 -3.53 3.97 10.62
CA PRO A 64 -4.46 2.99 10.07
C PRO A 64 -4.92 1.94 11.08
N LEU A 65 -6.14 1.46 10.90
CA LEU A 65 -6.56 0.21 11.52
C LEU A 65 -5.89 -0.96 10.81
N LYS A 66 -5.04 -1.70 11.51
CA LYS A 66 -4.26 -2.83 10.97
C LYS A 66 -4.93 -4.16 11.29
N ILE A 67 -5.23 -4.97 10.27
CA ILE A 67 -5.89 -6.27 10.42
C ILE A 67 -5.10 -7.35 9.69
N ILE A 68 -4.74 -8.41 10.41
CA ILE A 68 -4.13 -9.59 9.78
C ILE A 68 -5.21 -10.33 8.99
N MET A 69 -5.11 -10.35 7.66
CA MET A 69 -6.11 -10.95 6.79
C MET A 69 -5.51 -11.41 5.46
N ASP A 70 -5.98 -12.55 4.95
CA ASP A 70 -5.69 -13.00 3.60
C ASP A 70 -6.62 -12.31 2.60
N ALA A 71 -6.06 -11.52 1.69
CA ALA A 71 -6.81 -10.77 0.70
C ALA A 71 -7.61 -11.66 -0.28
N ARG A 72 -7.29 -12.95 -0.39
CA ARG A 72 -8.04 -13.92 -1.22
C ARG A 72 -9.35 -14.37 -0.57
N GLU A 73 -9.56 -14.01 0.69
CA GLU A 73 -10.72 -14.40 1.49
C GLU A 73 -11.08 -13.27 2.46
N LEU A 74 -11.50 -12.13 1.89
CA LEU A 74 -11.92 -10.97 2.68
C LEU A 74 -13.06 -11.35 3.64
N LYS A 75 -12.98 -10.82 4.87
CA LYS A 75 -13.94 -11.09 5.95
C LYS A 75 -14.88 -9.91 6.23
N PHE A 76 -14.86 -8.92 5.36
CA PHE A 76 -15.75 -7.78 5.41
C PHE A 76 -17.09 -8.15 4.76
N LEU A 77 -18.15 -7.42 5.11
CA LEU A 77 -19.41 -7.54 4.40
C LEU A 77 -19.27 -6.92 3.00
N ASP A 78 -20.07 -7.38 2.05
CA ASP A 78 -20.17 -6.77 0.73
C ASP A 78 -20.47 -5.27 0.87
N ASP A 79 -19.93 -4.47 -0.06
CA ASP A 79 -20.09 -3.01 -0.10
C ASP A 79 -19.67 -2.24 1.17
N SER A 80 -18.82 -2.84 2.03
CA SER A 80 -18.30 -2.17 3.24
C SER A 80 -17.34 -1.01 2.95
N PHE A 81 -16.71 -1.00 1.77
CA PHE A 81 -15.73 0.00 1.36
C PHE A 81 -16.06 0.53 -0.02
N GLN A 82 -16.09 1.86 -0.16
CA GLN A 82 -16.29 2.53 -1.44
C GLN A 82 -14.97 2.64 -2.23
N THR A 83 -13.84 2.58 -1.54
CA THR A 83 -12.50 2.73 -2.14
C THR A 83 -11.57 1.64 -1.60
N ALA A 84 -10.80 1.03 -2.51
CA ALA A 84 -9.75 0.08 -2.17
C ALA A 84 -8.47 0.35 -2.96
N SER A 85 -7.32 0.07 -2.35
CA SER A 85 -5.98 0.12 -2.95
C SER A 85 -5.26 -1.21 -2.83
N ALA A 86 -4.32 -1.47 -3.74
CA ALA A 86 -3.45 -2.64 -3.72
C ALA A 86 -2.08 -2.27 -4.33
N PHE A 87 -1.30 -1.46 -3.62
CA PHE A 87 -0.04 -0.91 -4.14
C PHE A 87 1.07 -1.98 -4.14
N PHE A 88 1.46 -2.47 -5.33
CA PHE A 88 2.40 -3.59 -5.54
C PHE A 88 2.04 -4.94 -4.91
N SER A 89 0.96 -5.01 -4.12
CA SER A 89 0.55 -6.20 -3.35
C SER A 89 0.30 -7.44 -4.22
N LEU A 90 -0.34 -7.25 -5.38
CA LEU A 90 -0.68 -8.35 -6.28
C LEU A 90 0.55 -9.05 -6.88
N MET A 91 1.71 -8.38 -6.92
CA MET A 91 2.95 -8.99 -7.43
C MET A 91 3.42 -10.16 -6.56
N TYR A 92 3.06 -10.16 -5.27
CA TYR A 92 3.42 -11.20 -4.32
C TYR A 92 2.44 -12.39 -4.35
N ILE A 93 1.29 -12.25 -5.02
CA ILE A 93 0.34 -13.34 -5.28
C ILE A 93 0.72 -14.00 -6.60
N LYS A 94 1.41 -15.13 -6.52
CA LYS A 94 2.08 -15.76 -7.68
C LYS A 94 1.13 -16.30 -8.75
N LYS A 95 -0.05 -16.75 -8.35
CA LYS A 95 -0.99 -17.39 -9.26
C LYS A 95 -2.05 -16.40 -9.70
N ARG A 96 -2.29 -16.34 -11.01
CA ARG A 96 -3.34 -15.49 -11.58
C ARG A 96 -4.73 -15.80 -11.01
N GLU A 97 -5.05 -17.08 -10.80
CA GLU A 97 -6.31 -17.51 -10.16
C GLU A 97 -6.48 -16.94 -8.75
N ASP A 98 -5.40 -16.73 -8.01
CA ASP A 98 -5.45 -16.18 -6.66
C ASP A 98 -5.47 -14.64 -6.68
N GLN A 99 -4.91 -14.00 -7.70
CA GLN A 99 -5.03 -12.54 -7.89
C GLN A 99 -6.46 -12.14 -8.20
N HIS A 100 -7.20 -12.94 -8.97
CA HIS A 100 -8.61 -12.68 -9.29
C HIS A 100 -9.48 -12.68 -8.02
N LYS A 101 -9.28 -13.65 -7.12
CA LYS A 101 -10.01 -13.75 -5.84
C LYS A 101 -9.91 -12.52 -4.92
N VAL A 102 -8.95 -11.64 -5.15
CA VAL A 102 -8.79 -10.42 -4.34
C VAL A 102 -9.88 -9.39 -4.67
N PHE A 103 -10.45 -9.44 -5.87
CA PHE A 103 -11.47 -8.49 -6.36
C PHE A 103 -12.72 -9.18 -6.92
N ASP A 104 -12.85 -10.49 -6.73
CA ASP A 104 -14.05 -11.27 -7.06
C ASP A 104 -15.09 -11.13 -5.94
#